data_AF-A0A7S3ALB2-F1
#
_entry.id   AF-A0A7S3ALB2-F1
#
_cell.length_a   1.000
_cell.length_b   1.000
_cell.length_c   1.000
_cell.angle_alpha   90.00
_cell.angle_beta   90.00
_cell.angle_gamma   90.00
#
_symmetry.space_group_name_H-M   'P 1'
#
loop_
_entity.id
_entity.type
_entity.pdbx_description
1 polymer ?
#
loop_
_entity_poly.entity_id
_entity_poly.type
_entity_poly.pdbx_seq_one_letter_code
_entity_poly.pdbx_strand_id
1 'polypeptide(L)'
;MAAGVAFKDEGNKLFKSGEYLKAAAAYTKAIKAEPENHVYYSNRSQAFLKLSKVTKAIEDADHCIQLSPEFVKGYHRKATALHALGDEARTAEAVEVLLGALEAGIDKENDLVRLGITIKGKAFVKLADARRKGVEPEEPAPAPVPAPAPAPAPAPAPAASAAAPKPSGGAAGPTKHLYELDPEEFAGAMIKDVFNQLLTEQKVPTICYLQPPRPKPGSKEEPGLAGIGIEHAFNTPATLGNCADFIRKHVVEHSSQSAMVIVRKSQVGFPCVWKDKPPGVWKFGKDDGIFMQLEAKGGARAMFFTQLKKGPKGALSFGETEQIDVNEFGLFPRIYQ
;
A
#
# COMPACT_ATOMS: atom_id res chain seq x y z
N MET A 1 -12.99 -34.91 -18.66
CA MET A 1 -13.28 -33.67 -17.91
C MET A 1 -11.96 -33.00 -17.62
N ALA A 2 -11.71 -31.80 -18.17
CA ALA A 2 -10.47 -31.08 -17.90
C ALA A 2 -10.36 -30.80 -16.40
N ALA A 3 -9.19 -31.02 -15.80
CA ALA A 3 -9.01 -30.96 -14.35
C ALA A 3 -9.42 -29.60 -13.76
N GLY A 4 -9.30 -28.50 -14.52
CA GLY A 4 -9.70 -27.17 -14.08
C GLY A 4 -11.22 -27.03 -13.87
N VAL A 5 -12.03 -27.68 -14.72
CA VAL A 5 -13.50 -27.63 -14.61
C VAL A 5 -13.98 -28.27 -13.31
N ALA A 6 -13.40 -29.42 -12.94
CA ALA A 6 -13.73 -30.11 -11.69
C ALA A 6 -13.39 -29.27 -10.46
N PHE A 7 -12.21 -28.63 -10.43
CA PHE A 7 -11.82 -27.73 -9.34
C PHE A 7 -12.67 -26.46 -9.29
N LYS A 8 -13.09 -25.92 -10.43
CA LYS A 8 -14.02 -24.80 -10.50
C LYS A 8 -15.40 -25.18 -9.93
N ASP A 9 -15.92 -26.36 -10.29
CA ASP A 9 -17.21 -26.82 -9.76
C ASP A 9 -17.16 -27.12 -8.26
N GLU A 10 -16.06 -27.68 -7.76
CA GLU A 10 -15.77 -27.81 -6.34
C GLU A 10 -15.75 -26.43 -5.65
N GLY A 11 -15.00 -25.47 -6.21
CA GLY A 11 -14.95 -24.10 -5.72
C GLY A 11 -16.31 -23.43 -5.67
N ASN A 12 -17.16 -23.64 -6.68
CA ASN A 12 -18.53 -23.11 -6.73
C ASN A 12 -19.40 -23.72 -5.61
N LYS A 13 -19.27 -25.02 -5.34
CA LYS A 13 -19.98 -25.69 -4.25
C LYS A 13 -19.55 -25.15 -2.88
N LEU A 14 -18.24 -25.00 -2.66
CA LEU A 14 -17.68 -24.44 -1.43
C LEU A 14 -18.09 -22.98 -1.24
N PHE A 15 -18.09 -22.19 -2.31
CA PHE A 15 -18.52 -20.78 -2.28
C PHE A 15 -19.99 -20.65 -1.87
N LYS A 16 -20.87 -21.48 -2.45
CA LYS A 16 -22.30 -21.53 -2.07
C LYS A 16 -22.52 -21.97 -0.63
N SER A 17 -21.60 -22.75 -0.07
CA SER A 17 -21.63 -23.22 1.32
C SER A 17 -21.01 -22.21 2.31
N GLY A 18 -20.55 -21.04 1.84
CA GLY A 18 -19.91 -20.02 2.67
C GLY A 18 -18.44 -20.29 3.00
N GLU A 19 -17.86 -21.38 2.50
CA GLU A 19 -16.47 -21.78 2.75
C GLU A 19 -15.50 -21.06 1.80
N TYR A 20 -15.48 -19.72 1.87
CA TYR A 20 -14.82 -18.88 0.87
C TYR A 20 -13.31 -19.10 0.74
N LEU A 21 -12.62 -19.43 1.84
CA LEU A 21 -11.19 -19.73 1.81
C LEU A 21 -10.89 -21.03 1.04
N LYS A 22 -11.70 -22.07 1.26
CA LYS A 22 -11.58 -23.33 0.52
C LYS A 22 -12.00 -23.16 -0.94
N ALA A 23 -13.02 -22.35 -1.20
CA ALA A 23 -13.40 -21.98 -2.56
C ALA A 23 -12.24 -21.30 -3.32
N ALA A 24 -11.59 -20.31 -2.70
CA ALA A 24 -10.42 -19.65 -3.28
C ALA A 24 -9.24 -20.61 -3.55
N ALA A 25 -9.04 -21.59 -2.66
CA ALA A 25 -8.04 -22.64 -2.86
C ALA A 25 -8.39 -23.56 -4.04
N ALA A 26 -9.67 -23.96 -4.17
CA ALA A 26 -10.15 -24.77 -5.30
C ALA A 26 -10.01 -24.01 -6.64
N TYR A 27 -10.42 -22.74 -6.71
CA TYR A 27 -10.19 -21.92 -7.90
C TYR A 27 -8.69 -21.74 -8.21
N THR A 28 -7.82 -21.68 -7.19
CA THR A 28 -6.37 -21.63 -7.40
C THR A 28 -5.84 -22.93 -8.02
N LYS A 29 -6.39 -24.10 -7.66
CA LYS A 29 -6.08 -25.37 -8.34
C LYS A 29 -6.59 -25.35 -9.77
N ALA A 30 -7.77 -24.78 -10.03
CA ALA A 30 -8.31 -24.63 -11.38
C ALA A 30 -7.40 -23.76 -12.26
N ILE A 31 -6.91 -22.63 -11.73
CA ILE A 31 -5.95 -21.73 -12.39
C ILE A 31 -4.63 -22.43 -12.66
N LYS A 32 -4.11 -23.24 -11.73
CA LYS A 32 -2.89 -24.02 -11.96
C LYS A 32 -3.04 -25.04 -13.09
N ALA A 33 -4.24 -25.60 -13.26
CA ALA A 33 -4.52 -26.55 -14.31
C ALA A 33 -4.72 -25.87 -15.68
N GLU A 34 -5.44 -24.74 -15.71
CA GLU A 34 -5.70 -23.97 -16.93
C GLU A 34 -5.56 -22.46 -16.62
N PRO A 35 -4.34 -21.89 -16.76
CA PRO A 35 -4.03 -20.53 -16.31
C PRO A 35 -4.63 -19.43 -17.16
N GLU A 36 -5.08 -19.74 -18.38
CA GLU A 36 -5.67 -18.75 -19.31
C GLU A 36 -7.21 -18.66 -19.21
N ASN A 37 -7.82 -19.44 -18.30
CA ASN A 37 -9.26 -19.43 -18.14
C ASN A 37 -9.71 -18.27 -17.21
N HIS A 38 -10.12 -17.16 -17.83
CA HIS A 38 -10.60 -15.95 -17.15
C HIS A 38 -11.73 -16.19 -16.12
N VAL A 39 -12.58 -17.21 -16.33
CA VAL A 39 -13.70 -17.53 -15.42
C VAL A 39 -13.19 -17.90 -14.03
N TYR A 40 -12.03 -18.56 -13.93
CA TYR A 40 -11.48 -19.00 -12.64
C TYR A 40 -11.00 -17.81 -11.81
N TYR A 41 -10.39 -16.81 -12.45
CA TYR A 41 -10.01 -15.56 -11.80
C TYR A 41 -11.24 -14.75 -11.38
N SER A 42 -12.28 -14.66 -12.20
CA SER A 42 -13.54 -14.01 -11.81
C SER A 42 -14.17 -14.63 -10.56
N ASN A 43 -14.18 -15.96 -10.48
CA ASN A 43 -14.75 -16.69 -9.34
C ASN A 43 -13.87 -16.57 -8.09
N ARG A 44 -12.53 -16.59 -8.24
CA ARG A 44 -11.59 -16.40 -7.14
C ARG A 44 -11.61 -14.97 -6.60
N SER A 45 -11.74 -13.97 -7.48
CA SER A 45 -11.96 -12.57 -7.10
C SER A 45 -13.17 -12.42 -6.19
N GLN A 46 -14.30 -13.05 -6.56
CA GLN A 46 -15.51 -13.02 -5.72
C GLN A 46 -15.29 -13.71 -4.35
N ALA A 47 -14.55 -14.81 -4.31
CA ALA A 47 -14.18 -15.48 -3.06
C ALA A 47 -13.29 -14.60 -2.18
N PHE A 48 -12.33 -13.88 -2.76
CA PHE A 48 -11.49 -12.94 -2.02
C PHE A 48 -12.27 -11.75 -1.48
N LEU A 49 -13.28 -11.25 -2.21
CA LEU A 49 -14.18 -10.23 -1.68
C LEU A 49 -14.93 -10.69 -0.44
N LYS A 50 -15.44 -11.92 -0.45
CA LYS A 50 -16.12 -12.50 0.72
C LYS A 50 -15.18 -12.76 1.90
N LEU A 51 -13.87 -12.76 1.68
CA LEU A 51 -12.83 -12.86 2.71
C LEU A 51 -12.24 -11.48 3.10
N SER A 52 -12.81 -10.39 2.62
CA SER A 52 -12.28 -9.02 2.79
C SER A 52 -10.84 -8.84 2.28
N LYS A 53 -10.37 -9.71 1.38
CA LYS A 53 -9.07 -9.63 0.71
C LYS A 53 -9.20 -8.81 -0.57
N VAL A 54 -9.62 -7.55 -0.42
CA VAL A 54 -10.08 -6.71 -1.54
C VAL A 54 -9.02 -6.47 -2.61
N THR A 55 -7.76 -6.25 -2.22
CA THR A 55 -6.64 -6.09 -3.17
C THR A 55 -6.46 -7.30 -4.08
N LYS A 56 -6.50 -8.52 -3.52
CA LYS A 56 -6.41 -9.77 -4.30
C LYS A 56 -7.61 -9.95 -5.21
N ALA A 57 -8.78 -9.46 -4.80
CA ALA A 57 -9.96 -9.48 -5.64
C ALA A 57 -9.85 -8.52 -6.83
N ILE A 58 -9.24 -7.35 -6.65
CA ILE A 58 -8.95 -6.40 -7.73
C ILE A 58 -7.94 -7.02 -8.70
N GLU A 59 -6.83 -7.58 -8.21
CA GLU A 59 -5.82 -8.25 -9.02
C GLU A 59 -6.42 -9.37 -9.89
N ASP A 60 -7.24 -10.25 -9.29
CA ASP A 60 -7.91 -11.32 -10.03
C ASP A 60 -8.94 -10.77 -11.03
N ALA A 61 -9.62 -9.67 -10.71
CA ALA A 61 -10.57 -9.05 -11.63
C ALA A 61 -9.85 -8.38 -12.82
N ASP A 62 -8.73 -7.72 -12.57
CA ASP A 62 -7.87 -7.14 -13.61
C ASP A 62 -7.33 -8.22 -14.54
N HIS A 63 -6.82 -9.31 -13.98
CA HIS A 63 -6.33 -10.42 -14.79
C HIS A 63 -7.45 -11.12 -15.58
N CYS A 64 -8.65 -11.22 -15.00
CA CYS A 64 -9.83 -11.69 -15.72
C CYS A 64 -10.17 -10.81 -16.94
N ILE A 65 -10.10 -9.47 -16.79
CA ILE A 65 -10.34 -8.52 -17.88
C ILE A 65 -9.23 -8.60 -18.93
N GLN A 66 -7.97 -8.77 -18.52
CA GLN A 66 -6.84 -8.94 -19.44
C GLN A 66 -7.00 -10.20 -20.32
N LEU A 67 -7.42 -11.32 -19.71
CA LEU A 67 -7.62 -12.59 -20.42
C LEU A 67 -8.88 -12.59 -21.29
N SER A 68 -9.93 -11.87 -20.88
CA SER A 68 -11.16 -11.73 -21.68
C SER A 68 -11.76 -10.33 -21.53
N PRO A 69 -11.35 -9.39 -22.40
CA PRO A 69 -11.84 -8.02 -22.36
C PRO A 69 -13.34 -7.88 -22.62
N GLU A 70 -13.99 -8.85 -23.26
CA GLU A 70 -15.45 -8.81 -23.51
C GLU A 70 -16.26 -9.43 -22.36
N PHE A 71 -15.61 -9.93 -21.31
CA PHE A 71 -16.28 -10.63 -20.22
C PHE A 71 -16.83 -9.65 -19.18
N VAL A 72 -18.12 -9.35 -19.30
CA VAL A 72 -18.89 -8.43 -18.43
C VAL A 72 -18.63 -8.67 -16.93
N LYS A 73 -18.58 -9.93 -16.49
CA LYS A 73 -18.39 -10.25 -15.07
C LYS A 73 -17.02 -9.81 -14.55
N GLY A 74 -16.00 -9.69 -15.38
CA GLY A 74 -14.67 -9.16 -14.99
C GLY A 74 -14.78 -7.72 -14.48
N TYR A 75 -15.40 -6.84 -15.27
CA TYR A 75 -15.67 -5.45 -14.89
C TYR A 75 -16.58 -5.34 -13.67
N HIS A 76 -17.62 -6.19 -13.61
CA HIS A 76 -18.47 -6.28 -12.43
C HIS A 76 -17.65 -6.64 -11.17
N ARG A 77 -16.73 -7.62 -11.24
CA ARG A 77 -15.88 -7.98 -10.09
C ARG A 77 -14.99 -6.83 -9.68
N LYS A 78 -14.32 -6.18 -10.63
CA LYS A 78 -13.41 -5.06 -10.37
C LYS A 78 -14.14 -3.89 -9.70
N ALA A 79 -15.26 -3.44 -10.27
CA ALA A 79 -16.05 -2.35 -9.72
C ALA A 79 -16.62 -2.68 -8.33
N THR A 80 -17.09 -3.91 -8.12
CA THR A 80 -17.55 -4.35 -6.79
C THR A 80 -16.40 -4.35 -5.78
N ALA A 81 -15.22 -4.78 -6.19
CA ALA A 81 -14.04 -4.81 -5.32
C ALA A 81 -13.56 -3.41 -4.96
N LEU A 82 -13.47 -2.51 -5.93
CA LEU A 82 -13.13 -1.11 -5.71
C LEU A 82 -14.14 -0.42 -4.80
N HIS A 83 -15.43 -0.62 -5.01
CA HIS A 83 -16.47 -0.05 -4.16
C HIS A 83 -16.42 -0.60 -2.71
N ALA A 84 -16.04 -1.87 -2.53
CA ALA A 84 -15.89 -2.48 -1.21
C ALA A 84 -14.77 -1.85 -0.35
N LEU A 85 -13.86 -1.06 -0.92
CA LEU A 85 -12.86 -0.28 -0.16
C LEU A 85 -13.47 0.93 0.56
N GLY A 86 -14.67 1.36 0.17
CA GLY A 86 -15.49 2.32 0.92
C GLY A 86 -15.05 3.79 0.86
N ASP A 87 -13.94 4.10 0.20
CA ASP A 87 -13.51 5.49 -0.03
C ASP A 87 -14.09 6.07 -1.34
N GLU A 88 -14.27 7.40 -1.38
CA GLU A 88 -14.88 8.08 -2.54
C GLU A 88 -14.04 7.95 -3.81
N ALA A 89 -12.71 7.90 -3.69
CA ALA A 89 -11.82 7.80 -4.84
C ALA A 89 -11.92 6.43 -5.51
N ARG A 90 -11.98 5.34 -4.74
CA ARG A 90 -12.19 3.98 -5.25
C ARG A 90 -13.61 3.76 -5.73
N THR A 91 -14.58 4.44 -5.13
CA THR A 91 -15.96 4.46 -5.65
C THR A 91 -16.03 5.19 -7.00
N ALA A 92 -15.30 6.28 -7.18
CA ALA A 92 -15.16 6.95 -8.47
C ALA A 92 -14.46 6.06 -9.49
N GLU A 93 -13.37 5.38 -9.10
CA GLU A 93 -12.67 4.41 -9.95
C GLU A 93 -13.59 3.25 -10.37
N ALA A 94 -14.40 2.73 -9.45
CA ALA A 94 -15.40 1.70 -9.75
C ALA A 94 -16.40 2.18 -10.81
N VAL A 95 -16.84 3.44 -10.72
CA VAL A 95 -17.74 4.07 -11.69
C VAL A 95 -17.07 4.20 -13.05
N GLU A 96 -15.82 4.65 -13.11
CA GLU A 96 -15.07 4.76 -14.37
C GLU A 96 -14.87 3.40 -15.05
N VAL A 97 -14.57 2.34 -14.28
CA VAL A 97 -14.47 0.97 -14.80
C VAL A 97 -15.77 0.54 -15.48
N LEU A 98 -16.93 0.87 -14.88
CA LEU A 98 -18.23 0.53 -15.45
C LEU A 98 -18.54 1.39 -16.68
N LEU A 99 -18.29 2.70 -16.63
CA LEU A 99 -18.51 3.61 -17.74
C LEU A 99 -17.66 3.25 -18.96
N GLY A 100 -16.37 2.92 -18.76
CA GLY A 100 -15.48 2.49 -19.84
C GLY A 100 -15.93 1.17 -20.48
N ALA A 101 -16.42 0.21 -19.68
CA ALA A 101 -16.99 -1.03 -20.22
C ALA A 101 -18.26 -0.79 -21.03
N LEU A 102 -19.13 0.12 -20.58
CA LEU A 102 -20.34 0.52 -21.32
C LEU A 102 -20.01 1.22 -22.64
N GLU A 103 -19.00 2.09 -22.64
CA GLU A 103 -18.51 2.78 -23.84
C GLU A 103 -17.97 1.79 -24.88
N ALA A 104 -17.31 0.72 -24.43
CA ALA A 104 -16.85 -0.38 -25.27
C ALA A 104 -17.98 -1.36 -25.67
N GLY A 105 -19.23 -1.13 -25.26
CA GLY A 105 -20.38 -1.99 -25.59
C GLY A 105 -20.41 -3.32 -24.81
N ILE A 106 -19.66 -3.42 -23.71
CA ILE A 106 -19.48 -4.63 -22.89
C ILE A 106 -20.56 -4.67 -21.78
N ASP A 107 -21.83 -4.57 -22.14
CA ASP A 107 -22.96 -4.76 -21.20
C ASP A 107 -24.28 -5.13 -21.90
N LYS A 108 -24.32 -6.31 -22.51
CA LYS A 108 -25.50 -6.77 -23.28
C LYS A 108 -26.76 -6.96 -22.43
N GLU A 109 -26.60 -7.24 -21.14
CA GLU A 109 -27.70 -7.58 -20.22
C GLU A 109 -28.04 -6.45 -19.22
N ASN A 110 -27.39 -5.29 -19.34
CA ASN A 110 -27.47 -4.15 -18.40
C ASN A 110 -27.00 -4.47 -16.97
N ASP A 111 -26.11 -5.44 -16.80
CA ASP A 111 -25.56 -5.84 -15.51
C ASP A 111 -24.64 -4.76 -14.93
N LEU A 112 -23.82 -4.12 -15.76
CA LEU A 112 -22.93 -3.04 -15.33
C LEU A 112 -23.72 -1.77 -15.02
N VAL A 113 -24.79 -1.49 -15.79
CA VAL A 113 -25.73 -0.40 -15.48
C VAL A 113 -26.38 -0.61 -14.12
N ARG A 114 -26.91 -1.81 -13.83
CA ARG A 114 -27.52 -2.11 -12.51
C ARG A 114 -26.52 -1.96 -11.37
N LEU A 115 -25.29 -2.44 -11.55
CA LEU A 115 -24.24 -2.27 -10.56
C LEU A 115 -23.89 -0.80 -10.36
N GLY A 116 -23.75 -0.02 -11.44
CA GLY A 116 -23.47 1.40 -11.37
C GLY A 116 -24.57 2.18 -10.64
N ILE A 117 -25.85 1.83 -10.84
CA ILE A 117 -26.97 2.37 -10.05
C ILE A 117 -26.87 1.98 -8.58
N THR A 118 -26.41 0.76 -8.28
CA THR A 118 -26.21 0.34 -6.87
C THR A 118 -25.11 1.16 -6.20
N ILE A 119 -24.05 1.51 -6.93
CA ILE A 119 -22.89 2.25 -6.41
C ILE A 119 -23.16 3.76 -6.31
N LYS A 120 -23.77 4.37 -7.34
CA LYS A 120 -23.89 5.85 -7.47
C LYS A 120 -25.32 6.33 -7.72
N GLY A 121 -26.31 5.46 -7.54
CA GLY A 121 -27.73 5.78 -7.68
C GLY A 121 -28.12 6.22 -9.09
N LYS A 122 -29.19 7.01 -9.20
CA LYS A 122 -29.67 7.55 -10.49
C LYS A 122 -28.66 8.47 -11.19
N ALA A 123 -27.65 8.97 -10.48
CA ALA A 123 -26.59 9.78 -11.07
C ALA A 123 -25.73 8.96 -12.04
N PHE A 124 -25.58 7.66 -11.81
CA PHE A 124 -24.85 6.77 -12.73
C PHE A 124 -25.46 6.74 -14.14
N VAL A 125 -26.80 6.71 -14.24
CA VAL A 125 -27.50 6.69 -15.53
C VAL A 125 -27.20 7.96 -16.33
N LYS A 126 -27.20 9.12 -15.67
CA LYS A 126 -26.85 10.40 -16.31
C LYS A 126 -25.41 10.41 -16.80
N LEU A 127 -24.48 9.88 -16.01
CA LEU A 127 -23.07 9.76 -16.39
C LEU A 127 -22.88 8.82 -17.58
N ALA A 128 -23.55 7.66 -17.58
CA ALA A 128 -23.53 6.72 -18.69
C ALA A 128 -24.12 7.32 -19.97
N ASP A 129 -25.25 8.03 -19.88
CA ASP A 129 -25.86 8.71 -21.01
C ASP A 129 -24.99 9.85 -21.57
N ALA A 130 -24.35 10.63 -20.68
CA ALA A 130 -23.43 11.71 -21.05
C ALA A 130 -22.19 11.16 -21.76
N ARG A 131 -21.59 10.11 -21.20
CA ARG A 131 -20.45 9.38 -21.78
C ARG A 131 -20.77 8.80 -23.15
N ARG A 132 -21.95 8.20 -23.32
CA ARG A 132 -22.42 7.66 -24.61
C ARG A 132 -22.63 8.74 -25.68
N LYS A 133 -22.97 9.96 -25.28
CA LYS A 133 -23.21 11.10 -26.19
C LYS A 133 -21.96 11.92 -26.48
N GLY A 134 -20.82 11.59 -25.86
CA GLY A 134 -19.59 12.37 -25.99
C GLY A 134 -19.68 13.77 -25.38
N VAL A 135 -20.57 13.97 -24.41
CA VAL A 135 -20.77 15.26 -23.72
C VAL A 135 -20.24 15.12 -22.30
N GLU A 136 -19.18 15.85 -21.95
CA GLU A 136 -18.73 15.95 -20.56
C GLU A 136 -19.80 16.66 -19.71
N PRO A 137 -20.08 16.22 -18.46
CA PRO A 137 -21.12 16.84 -17.64
C PRO A 137 -20.66 18.21 -17.13
N GLU A 138 -21.51 19.23 -17.32
CA GLU A 138 -21.31 20.58 -16.78
C GLU A 138 -21.48 20.57 -15.23
N GLU A 139 -20.43 20.91 -14.49
CA GLU A 139 -20.45 21.13 -13.04
C GLU A 139 -21.07 22.50 -12.69
N PRO A 140 -21.86 22.63 -11.60
CA PRO A 140 -22.36 23.93 -11.17
C PRO A 140 -21.22 24.80 -10.65
N ALA A 141 -21.24 26.08 -11.04
CA ALA A 141 -20.12 27.02 -10.92
C ALA A 141 -19.50 27.12 -9.51
N PRO A 142 -18.16 27.07 -9.39
CA PRO A 142 -17.47 27.37 -8.15
C PRO A 142 -17.40 28.88 -7.89
N ALA A 143 -17.44 29.25 -6.61
CA ALA A 143 -17.17 30.60 -6.11
C ALA A 143 -15.80 31.14 -6.62
N PRO A 144 -15.62 32.47 -6.73
CA PRO A 144 -14.54 33.06 -7.52
C PRO A 144 -13.16 32.64 -7.02
N VAL A 145 -12.40 32.04 -7.94
CA VAL A 145 -11.02 31.61 -7.77
C VAL A 145 -10.10 32.82 -7.94
N PRO A 146 -9.11 33.06 -7.04
CA PRO A 146 -8.09 34.08 -7.29
C PRO A 146 -7.22 33.68 -8.50
N ALA A 147 -6.73 34.68 -9.23
CA ALA A 147 -6.08 34.57 -10.53
C ALA A 147 -5.04 33.43 -10.64
N PRO A 148 -4.91 32.79 -11.82
CA PRO A 148 -4.06 31.63 -12.00
C PRO A 148 -2.58 32.02 -11.81
N ALA A 149 -1.94 31.39 -10.83
CA ALA A 149 -0.48 31.34 -10.78
C ALA A 149 0.03 30.61 -12.04
N PRO A 150 1.15 31.03 -12.62
CA PRO A 150 1.67 30.46 -13.86
C PRO A 150 1.91 28.95 -13.72
N ALA A 151 1.72 28.24 -14.85
CA ALA A 151 1.83 26.79 -14.93
C ALA A 151 3.09 26.26 -14.20
N PRO A 152 2.97 25.26 -13.30
CA PRO A 152 4.16 24.65 -12.73
C PRO A 152 4.90 23.92 -13.85
N ALA A 153 6.19 24.25 -13.99
CA ALA A 153 7.13 23.49 -14.80
C ALA A 153 7.05 21.98 -14.45
N PRO A 154 7.45 21.07 -15.36
CA PRO A 154 7.53 19.64 -15.04
C PRO A 154 8.26 19.48 -13.71
N ALA A 155 7.58 18.91 -12.72
CA ALA A 155 8.16 18.70 -11.41
C ALA A 155 9.44 17.86 -11.60
N PRO A 156 10.60 18.31 -11.11
CA PRO A 156 11.78 17.48 -11.13
C PRO A 156 11.48 16.21 -10.34
N ALA A 157 12.04 15.07 -10.78
CA ALA A 157 12.10 13.88 -9.94
C ALA A 157 12.55 14.29 -8.52
N PRO A 158 11.93 13.79 -7.44
CA PRO A 158 12.37 14.17 -6.10
C PRO A 158 13.83 13.77 -5.96
N ALA A 159 14.70 14.77 -5.82
CA ALA A 159 16.10 14.56 -5.52
C ALA A 159 16.18 13.90 -4.15
N ALA A 160 16.59 12.64 -4.11
CA ALA A 160 17.18 12.07 -2.92
C ALA A 160 18.49 12.83 -2.65
N SER A 161 18.43 13.85 -1.80
CA SER A 161 19.64 14.46 -1.25
C SER A 161 19.36 15.06 0.11
N ALA A 162 19.67 14.28 1.14
CA ALA A 162 20.43 14.74 2.29
C ALA A 162 21.14 13.51 2.84
N ALA A 163 22.47 13.56 2.90
CA ALA A 163 23.27 12.52 3.52
C ALA A 163 22.76 12.26 4.94
N ALA A 164 22.66 10.98 5.32
CA ALA A 164 22.31 10.57 6.67
C ALA A 164 23.22 11.27 7.68
N PRO A 165 22.68 11.80 8.81
CA PRO A 165 23.53 12.25 9.91
C PRO A 165 24.40 11.06 10.36
N LYS A 166 25.71 11.28 10.49
CA LYS A 166 26.62 10.27 11.06
C LYS A 166 26.15 9.95 12.49
N PRO A 167 26.03 8.67 12.88
CA PRO A 167 25.71 8.32 14.25
C PRO A 167 26.79 8.88 15.17
N SER A 168 26.37 9.58 16.22
CA SER A 168 27.29 10.07 17.25
C SER A 168 27.89 8.87 17.98
N GLY A 169 29.19 8.68 17.77
CA GLY A 169 29.96 7.67 18.48
C GLY A 169 29.93 7.93 19.99
N GLY A 170 29.50 6.92 20.74
CA GLY A 170 29.64 6.83 22.19
C GLY A 170 29.97 5.40 22.57
N ALA A 171 31.17 5.19 23.10
CA ALA A 171 31.85 3.90 23.29
C ALA A 171 31.22 2.96 24.34
N ALA A 172 31.33 1.64 24.12
CA ALA A 172 31.96 0.65 25.00
C ALA A 172 31.40 -0.78 24.78
N GLY A 173 32.22 -1.67 24.23
CA GLY A 173 31.93 -3.10 24.02
C GLY A 173 32.27 -3.56 22.59
N PRO A 174 32.38 -4.87 22.30
CA PRO A 174 32.61 -5.35 20.94
C PRO A 174 31.34 -5.07 20.13
N THR A 175 31.24 -3.87 19.56
CA THR A 175 30.13 -3.47 18.70
C THR A 175 30.27 -4.25 17.41
N LYS A 176 29.44 -5.29 17.25
CA LYS A 176 29.18 -5.93 15.96
C LYS A 176 28.94 -4.83 14.92
N HIS A 177 29.52 -4.97 13.73
CA HIS A 177 29.29 -4.01 12.68
C HIS A 177 27.83 -4.07 12.21
N LEU A 178 27.29 -2.96 11.68
CA LEU A 178 25.88 -2.90 11.24
C LEU A 178 25.52 -3.99 10.21
N TYR A 179 26.47 -4.41 9.38
CA TYR A 179 26.28 -5.48 8.40
C TYR A 179 26.24 -6.90 9.01
N GLU A 180 26.68 -7.06 10.26
CA GLU A 180 26.70 -8.33 11.00
C GLU A 180 25.43 -8.57 11.80
N LEU A 181 24.71 -7.49 12.11
CA LEU A 181 23.45 -7.55 12.85
C LEU A 181 22.41 -8.34 12.06
N ASP A 182 21.61 -9.14 12.75
CA ASP A 182 20.37 -9.63 12.15
C ASP A 182 19.37 -8.46 11.96
N PRO A 183 18.27 -8.65 11.19
CA PRO A 183 17.33 -7.56 10.92
C PRO A 183 16.69 -6.94 12.17
N GLU A 184 16.49 -7.72 13.24
CA GLU A 184 15.87 -7.25 14.48
C GLU A 184 16.87 -6.48 15.35
N GLU A 185 18.11 -6.95 15.43
CA GLU A 185 19.23 -6.24 16.06
C GLU A 185 19.48 -4.90 15.35
N PHE A 186 19.46 -4.89 14.01
CA PHE A 186 19.57 -3.68 13.20
C PHE A 186 18.41 -2.71 13.47
N ALA A 187 17.17 -3.21 13.49
CA ALA A 187 16.00 -2.44 13.85
C ALA A 187 16.14 -1.79 15.23
N GLY A 188 16.55 -2.56 16.24
CA GLY A 188 16.78 -2.06 17.60
C GLY A 188 17.83 -0.94 17.65
N ALA A 189 18.92 -1.06 16.88
CA ALA A 189 19.94 -0.03 16.78
C ALA A 189 19.39 1.28 16.18
N MET A 190 18.61 1.21 15.09
CA MET A 190 18.02 2.39 14.45
C MET A 190 16.93 3.04 15.31
N ILE A 191 16.12 2.24 16.01
CA ILE A 191 15.11 2.75 16.95
C ILE A 191 15.78 3.51 18.09
N LYS A 192 16.87 2.96 18.64
CA LYS A 192 17.66 3.62 19.69
C LYS A 192 18.25 4.95 19.22
N ASP A 193 18.76 5.01 17.99
CA ASP A 193 19.28 6.23 17.38
C ASP A 193 18.20 7.32 17.27
N VAL A 194 17.03 6.96 16.75
CA VAL A 194 15.88 7.88 16.66
C VAL A 194 15.39 8.32 18.03
N PHE A 195 15.41 7.44 19.02
CA PHE A 195 15.01 7.80 20.37
C PHE A 195 15.99 8.79 21.00
N ASN A 196 17.29 8.57 20.82
CA ASN A 196 18.31 9.51 21.27
C ASN A 196 18.13 10.87 20.59
N GLN A 197 17.93 10.88 19.27
CA GLN A 197 17.72 12.12 18.51
C GLN A 197 16.47 12.86 18.98
N LEU A 198 15.37 12.16 19.28
CA LEU A 198 14.18 12.82 19.83
C LEU A 198 14.46 13.42 21.22
N LEU A 199 15.17 12.71 22.09
CA LEU A 199 15.48 13.23 23.43
C LEU A 199 16.37 14.47 23.38
N THR A 200 17.34 14.50 22.47
CA THR A 200 18.30 15.60 22.34
C THR A 200 17.79 16.77 21.50
N GLU A 201 17.18 16.49 20.34
CA GLU A 201 16.81 17.49 19.33
C GLU A 201 15.31 17.77 19.30
N GLN A 202 14.49 16.99 20.01
CA GLN A 202 13.02 17.11 20.00
C GLN A 202 12.41 16.96 18.60
N LYS A 203 13.13 16.26 17.70
CA LYS A 203 12.75 16.03 16.31
C LYS A 203 12.69 14.53 16.02
N VAL A 204 11.65 14.11 15.31
CA VAL A 204 11.57 12.76 14.72
C VAL A 204 11.99 12.88 13.26
N PRO A 205 13.04 12.16 12.82
CA PRO A 205 13.41 12.13 11.41
C PRO A 205 12.37 11.37 10.59
N THR A 206 12.25 11.74 9.32
CA THR A 206 11.42 11.03 8.34
C THR A 206 12.36 10.38 7.34
N ILE A 207 12.81 9.16 7.64
CA ILE A 207 13.97 8.54 7.00
C ILE A 207 13.77 7.04 6.78
N CYS A 208 14.39 6.49 5.75
CA CYS A 208 14.57 5.06 5.54
C CYS A 208 16.05 4.70 5.70
N TYR A 209 16.39 3.96 6.74
CA TYR A 209 17.74 3.42 6.97
C TYR A 209 17.91 2.11 6.21
N LEU A 210 19.04 1.97 5.52
CA LEU A 210 19.38 0.75 4.78
C LEU A 210 20.59 0.07 5.43
N GLN A 211 20.38 -1.18 5.82
CA GLN A 211 21.44 -1.99 6.40
C GLN A 211 22.48 -2.33 5.32
N PRO A 212 23.76 -1.99 5.53
CA PRO A 212 24.79 -2.24 4.54
C PRO A 212 24.99 -3.75 4.29
N PRO A 213 25.47 -4.14 3.10
CA PRO A 213 25.87 -5.51 2.82
C PRO A 213 27.11 -5.89 3.63
N ARG A 214 27.33 -7.19 3.79
CA ARG A 214 28.63 -7.68 4.29
C ARG A 214 29.74 -7.33 3.29
N PRO A 215 30.85 -6.72 3.74
CA PRO A 215 31.97 -6.40 2.86
C PRO A 215 32.57 -7.67 2.27
N LYS A 216 33.12 -7.57 1.05
CA LYS A 216 33.85 -8.68 0.43
C LYS A 216 35.12 -8.98 1.24
N PRO A 217 35.53 -10.26 1.37
CA PRO A 217 36.79 -10.61 2.02
C PRO A 217 37.96 -9.83 1.42
N GLY A 218 38.71 -9.09 2.26
CA GLY A 218 39.84 -8.26 1.83
C GLY A 218 39.52 -6.79 1.54
N SER A 219 38.26 -6.35 1.69
CA SER A 219 37.90 -4.93 1.69
C SER A 219 38.58 -4.18 2.83
N LYS A 220 39.19 -3.03 2.54
CA LYS A 220 39.73 -2.11 3.56
C LYS A 220 38.71 -1.08 4.05
N GLU A 221 37.61 -0.91 3.32
CA GLU A 221 36.55 0.05 3.66
C GLU A 221 35.33 -0.66 4.21
N GLU A 222 34.83 -0.14 5.33
CA GLU A 222 33.57 -0.57 5.92
C GLU A 222 32.40 0.15 5.25
N PRO A 223 31.39 -0.59 4.76
CA PRO A 223 30.22 0.02 4.17
C PRO A 223 29.41 0.78 5.24
N GLY A 224 29.24 2.08 5.02
CA GLY A 224 28.53 2.97 5.94
C GLY A 224 27.01 2.74 5.95
N LEU A 225 26.35 3.25 7.00
CA LEU A 225 24.89 3.32 7.07
C LEU A 225 24.36 4.30 6.03
N ALA A 226 23.52 3.82 5.13
CA ALA A 226 22.79 4.69 4.20
C ALA A 226 21.44 5.08 4.79
N GLY A 227 21.07 6.34 4.63
CA GLY A 227 19.77 6.88 5.04
C GLY A 227 19.18 7.72 3.91
N ILE A 228 17.93 7.42 3.56
CA ILE A 228 17.18 8.10 2.50
C ILE A 228 16.09 8.94 3.17
N GLY A 229 16.12 10.26 2.98
CA GLY A 229 15.04 11.16 3.40
C GLY A 229 13.73 10.85 2.65
N ILE A 230 12.63 10.76 3.38
CA ILE A 230 11.31 10.37 2.85
C ILE A 230 10.20 11.35 3.25
N GLU A 231 10.55 12.61 3.49
CA GLU A 231 9.70 13.67 4.03
C GLU A 231 8.41 13.88 3.23
N HIS A 232 8.47 13.68 1.92
CA HIS A 232 7.35 13.87 1.01
C HIS A 232 6.70 12.57 0.56
N ALA A 233 7.24 11.41 0.95
CA ALA A 233 6.75 10.11 0.51
C ALA A 233 5.26 9.94 0.85
N PHE A 234 4.85 10.36 2.03
CA PHE A 234 3.51 10.14 2.56
C PHE A 234 2.49 11.23 2.23
N ASN A 235 2.79 12.13 1.29
CA ASN A 235 1.86 13.19 0.91
C ASN A 235 0.72 12.67 0.03
N THR A 236 1.05 11.79 -0.92
CA THR A 236 0.12 11.25 -1.93
C THR A 236 0.47 9.79 -2.26
N PRO A 237 -0.45 9.02 -2.87
CA PRO A 237 -0.12 7.68 -3.36
C PRO A 237 1.04 7.67 -4.38
N ALA A 238 1.11 8.69 -5.25
CA ALA A 238 2.15 8.80 -6.27
C ALA A 238 3.53 9.05 -5.65
N THR A 239 3.63 9.97 -4.70
CA THR A 239 4.90 10.24 -3.98
C THR A 239 5.37 9.02 -3.20
N LEU A 240 4.44 8.25 -2.62
CA LEU A 240 4.75 7.02 -1.90
C LEU A 240 5.26 5.93 -2.84
N GLY A 241 4.60 5.74 -3.99
CA GLY A 241 5.01 4.80 -5.03
C GLY A 241 6.41 5.13 -5.57
N ASN A 242 6.62 6.38 -5.99
CA ASN A 242 7.90 6.85 -6.52
C ASN A 242 9.03 6.69 -5.49
N CYS A 243 8.76 7.00 -4.22
CA CYS A 243 9.73 6.83 -3.15
C CYS A 243 10.04 5.34 -2.89
N ALA A 244 9.02 4.48 -2.88
CA ALA A 244 9.22 3.04 -2.75
C ALA A 244 10.06 2.46 -3.89
N ASP A 245 9.80 2.88 -5.14
CA ASP A 245 10.59 2.45 -6.31
C ASP A 245 12.03 2.94 -6.24
N PHE A 246 12.25 4.17 -5.78
CA PHE A 246 13.58 4.70 -5.54
C PHE A 246 14.34 3.86 -4.50
N ILE A 247 13.70 3.55 -3.36
CA ILE A 247 14.31 2.74 -2.30
C ILE A 247 14.61 1.33 -2.83
N ARG A 248 13.69 0.70 -3.57
CA ARG A 248 13.90 -0.62 -4.20
C ARG A 248 15.15 -0.63 -5.08
N LYS A 249 15.28 0.38 -5.95
CA LYS A 249 16.46 0.52 -6.82
C LYS A 249 17.74 0.64 -5.99
N HIS A 250 17.71 1.47 -4.94
CA HIS A 250 18.88 1.71 -4.09
C HIS A 250 19.28 0.47 -3.29
N VAL A 251 18.31 -0.28 -2.79
CA VAL A 251 18.51 -1.57 -2.09
C VAL A 251 19.19 -2.59 -3.01
N VAL A 252 18.77 -2.68 -4.27
CA VAL A 252 19.39 -3.56 -5.27
C VAL A 252 20.81 -3.11 -5.59
N GLU A 253 21.01 -1.82 -5.87
CA GLU A 253 22.30 -1.22 -6.21
C GLU A 253 23.35 -1.41 -5.11
N HIS A 254 22.94 -1.22 -3.85
CA HIS A 254 23.83 -1.30 -2.69
C HIS A 254 23.79 -2.67 -2.01
N SER A 255 23.03 -3.64 -2.55
CA SER A 255 22.86 -4.98 -1.97
C SER A 255 22.46 -4.96 -0.48
N SER A 256 21.63 -3.99 -0.08
CA SER A 256 21.24 -3.82 1.32
C SER A 256 20.51 -5.04 1.85
N GLN A 257 20.72 -5.36 3.14
CA GLN A 257 20.17 -6.56 3.76
C GLN A 257 18.75 -6.33 4.32
N SER A 258 18.53 -5.15 4.90
CA SER A 258 17.30 -4.74 5.55
C SER A 258 17.05 -3.25 5.36
N ALA A 259 15.78 -2.84 5.42
CA ALA A 259 15.34 -1.45 5.37
C ALA A 259 14.47 -1.15 6.60
N MET A 260 14.74 -0.03 7.27
CA MET A 260 13.98 0.46 8.41
C MET A 260 13.41 1.85 8.09
N VAL A 261 12.11 1.92 7.89
CA VAL A 261 11.38 3.16 7.64
C VAL A 261 10.92 3.75 8.97
N ILE A 262 11.22 5.02 9.20
CA ILE A 262 10.83 5.75 10.41
C ILE A 262 10.10 7.02 9.99
N VAL A 263 8.90 7.21 10.52
CA VAL A 263 8.09 8.40 10.27
C VAL A 263 7.16 8.71 11.43
N ARG A 264 6.96 10.00 11.71
CA ARG A 264 5.97 10.45 12.69
C ARG A 264 4.56 10.34 12.11
N LYS A 265 3.61 9.83 12.89
CA LYS A 265 2.20 9.68 12.50
C LYS A 265 1.60 10.98 11.96
N SER A 266 1.88 12.12 12.58
CA SER A 266 1.41 13.43 12.11
C SER A 266 1.92 13.87 10.72
N GLN A 267 3.01 13.27 10.22
CA GLN A 267 3.59 13.55 8.91
C GLN A 267 3.05 12.64 7.81
N VAL A 268 2.28 11.62 8.17
CA VAL A 268 1.75 10.64 7.21
C VAL A 268 0.37 11.12 6.75
N GLY A 269 0.32 11.75 5.57
CA GLY A 269 -0.91 12.16 4.90
C GLY A 269 -1.64 11.02 4.18
N PHE A 270 -0.90 10.02 3.72
CA PHE A 270 -1.34 8.79 3.06
C PHE A 270 -0.31 7.68 3.33
N PRO A 271 -0.69 6.42 3.62
CA PRO A 271 -2.04 5.83 3.58
C PRO A 271 -2.92 6.01 4.84
N CYS A 272 -2.51 6.80 5.84
CA CYS A 272 -3.34 7.08 7.04
C CYS A 272 -4.02 5.83 7.67
N VAL A 273 -3.33 4.69 7.67
CA VAL A 273 -3.84 3.33 7.97
C VAL A 273 -4.55 3.12 9.31
N TRP A 274 -4.40 4.05 10.24
CA TRP A 274 -5.07 4.04 11.54
C TRP A 274 -6.42 4.79 11.52
N LYS A 275 -6.71 5.59 10.49
CA LYS A 275 -7.99 6.31 10.37
C LYS A 275 -9.12 5.30 10.19
N ASP A 276 -10.25 5.60 10.81
CA ASP A 276 -11.48 4.79 10.76
C ASP A 276 -11.38 3.38 11.34
N LYS A 277 -10.27 3.08 12.04
CA LYS A 277 -10.11 1.83 12.79
C LYS A 277 -10.90 1.87 14.10
N PRO A 278 -11.62 0.80 14.46
CA PRO A 278 -12.28 0.71 15.77
C PRO A 278 -11.25 0.85 16.91
N PRO A 279 -11.64 1.38 18.08
CA PRO A 279 -10.72 1.55 19.21
C PRO A 279 -10.04 0.27 19.70
N GLY A 280 -10.68 -0.89 19.49
CA GLY A 280 -10.08 -2.20 19.82
C GLY A 280 -9.03 -2.67 18.81
N VAL A 281 -9.00 -2.08 17.62
CA VAL A 281 -8.06 -2.40 16.53
C VAL A 281 -6.91 -1.38 16.50
N TRP A 282 -7.24 -0.09 16.58
CA TRP A 282 -6.26 0.98 16.81
C TRP A 282 -6.39 1.50 18.24
N LYS A 283 -5.62 0.89 19.14
CA LYS A 283 -5.63 1.21 20.58
C LYS A 283 -4.95 2.52 20.96
N PHE A 284 -4.16 3.11 20.07
CA PHE A 284 -3.43 4.35 20.36
C PHE A 284 -4.28 5.61 20.12
N GLY A 285 -5.54 5.45 19.70
CA GLY A 285 -6.50 6.55 19.56
C GLY A 285 -5.98 7.72 18.71
N LYS A 286 -6.16 8.94 19.21
CA LYS A 286 -5.73 10.17 18.53
C LYS A 286 -4.26 10.52 18.79
N ASP A 287 -3.59 9.81 19.69
CA ASP A 287 -2.24 10.14 20.11
C ASP A 287 -1.28 10.08 18.92
N ASP A 288 -0.38 11.04 18.90
CA ASP A 288 0.71 11.07 17.94
C ASP A 288 1.74 9.99 18.29
N GLY A 289 2.60 9.65 17.35
CA GLY A 289 3.57 8.60 17.56
C GLY A 289 4.55 8.46 16.42
N ILE A 290 5.44 7.48 16.55
CA ILE A 290 6.44 7.14 15.55
C ILE A 290 6.11 5.75 15.02
N PHE A 291 5.90 5.65 13.71
CA PHE A 291 5.85 4.38 13.01
C PHE A 291 7.26 3.96 12.61
N MET A 292 7.58 2.70 12.86
CA MET A 292 8.85 2.08 12.51
C MET A 292 8.55 0.76 11.79
N GLN A 293 8.82 0.70 10.49
CA GLN A 293 8.55 -0.48 9.65
C GLN A 293 9.89 -1.09 9.21
N LEU A 294 10.14 -2.33 9.63
CA LEU A 294 11.27 -3.14 9.22
C LEU A 294 10.88 -4.06 8.07
N GLU A 295 11.75 -4.16 7.08
CA GLU A 295 11.69 -5.21 6.06
C GLU A 295 13.08 -5.74 5.74
N ALA A 296 13.23 -7.05 5.65
CA ALA A 296 14.49 -7.71 5.31
C ALA A 296 14.39 -8.48 4.00
N LYS A 297 15.53 -8.64 3.32
CA LYS A 297 15.64 -9.44 2.08
C LYS A 297 15.15 -10.88 2.25
N GLY A 298 15.25 -11.46 3.46
CA GLY A 298 14.73 -12.78 3.80
C GLY A 298 13.20 -12.87 3.94
N GLY A 299 12.46 -11.79 3.64
CA GLY A 299 11.00 -11.74 3.70
C GLY A 299 10.43 -11.31 5.05
N ALA A 300 11.27 -11.29 6.10
CA ALA A 300 10.90 -10.80 7.43
C ALA A 300 10.38 -9.37 7.34
N ARG A 301 9.25 -9.10 7.99
CA ARG A 301 8.62 -7.79 8.01
C ARG A 301 7.96 -7.58 9.36
N ALA A 302 8.30 -6.48 10.01
CA ALA A 302 7.78 -6.13 11.32
C ALA A 302 7.39 -4.66 11.32
N MET A 303 6.47 -4.31 12.21
CA MET A 303 6.07 -2.93 12.39
C MET A 303 5.86 -2.63 13.85
N PHE A 304 6.33 -1.46 14.25
CA PHE A 304 6.26 -0.97 15.61
C PHE A 304 5.66 0.43 15.61
N PHE A 305 4.97 0.75 16.69
CA PHE A 305 4.46 2.08 16.96
C PHE A 305 4.84 2.49 18.38
N THR A 306 5.46 3.66 18.50
CA THR A 306 5.77 4.27 19.80
C THR A 306 4.92 5.51 19.95
N GLN A 307 4.07 5.54 20.98
CA GLN A 307 3.29 6.75 21.30
C GLN A 307 4.22 7.90 21.70
N LEU A 308 3.87 9.10 21.28
CA LEU A 308 4.53 10.33 21.73
C LEU A 308 3.65 11.06 22.73
N LYS A 309 4.19 11.30 23.92
CA LYS A 309 3.54 12.05 24.99
C LYS A 309 4.13 13.44 25.08
N LYS A 310 3.26 14.45 25.17
CA LYS A 310 3.67 15.84 25.42
C LYS A 310 3.83 16.04 26.92
N GLY A 311 5.07 16.25 27.35
CA GLY A 311 5.42 16.62 28.71
C GLY A 311 5.20 18.11 29.00
N PRO A 312 5.51 18.56 30.23
CA PRO A 312 5.47 19.96 30.62
C PRO A 312 6.29 20.82 29.65
N LYS A 313 5.76 21.99 29.27
CA LYS A 313 6.38 22.92 28.29
C LYS A 313 6.48 22.39 26.85
N GLY A 314 5.78 21.30 26.50
CA GLY A 314 5.69 20.81 25.12
C GLY A 314 6.80 19.87 24.67
N ALA A 315 7.71 19.48 25.57
CA ALA A 315 8.74 18.49 25.28
C ALA A 315 8.11 17.13 24.94
N LEU A 316 8.58 16.48 23.89
CA LEU A 316 8.19 15.14 23.49
C LEU A 316 8.91 14.10 24.36
N SER A 317 8.15 13.10 24.77
CA SER A 317 8.60 11.94 25.53
C SER A 317 7.96 10.67 24.96
N PHE A 318 8.55 9.51 25.24
CA PHE A 318 8.04 8.24 24.75
C PHE A 318 6.94 7.70 25.66
N GLY A 319 5.90 7.16 25.02
CA GLY A 319 5.00 6.20 25.62
C GLY A 319 5.52 4.78 25.42
N GLU A 320 4.60 3.81 25.44
CA GLU A 320 4.91 2.41 25.19
C GLU A 320 5.22 2.18 23.71
N THR A 321 6.21 1.32 23.44
CA THR A 321 6.52 0.83 22.09
C THR A 321 5.86 -0.53 21.91
N GLU A 322 5.08 -0.65 20.87
CA GLU A 322 4.26 -1.82 20.62
C GLU A 322 4.45 -2.34 19.21
N GLN A 323 4.52 -3.66 19.06
CA GLN A 323 4.49 -4.30 17.75
C GLN A 323 3.05 -4.33 17.24
N ILE A 324 2.84 -3.89 16.00
CA ILE A 324 1.54 -3.83 15.34
C ILE A 324 1.54 -4.70 14.08
N ASP A 325 0.37 -5.14 13.64
CA ASP A 325 0.28 -5.96 12.43
C ASP A 325 0.66 -5.13 11.20
N VAL A 326 1.80 -5.47 10.61
CA VAL A 326 2.34 -4.80 9.42
C VAL A 326 1.49 -4.99 8.17
N ASN A 327 0.60 -5.98 8.15
CA ASN A 327 -0.36 -6.16 7.05
C ASN A 327 -1.55 -5.21 7.19
N GLU A 328 -1.87 -4.81 8.42
CA GLU A 328 -2.97 -3.90 8.71
C GLU A 328 -2.52 -2.43 8.72
N PHE A 329 -1.35 -2.16 9.28
CA PHE A 329 -0.84 -0.81 9.52
C PHE A 329 0.41 -0.46 8.69
N GLY A 330 0.81 -1.31 7.74
CA GLY A 330 1.97 -1.06 6.89
C GLY A 330 1.87 0.27 6.15
N LEU A 331 2.92 1.08 6.23
CA LEU A 331 2.97 2.40 5.58
C LEU A 331 3.64 2.34 4.21
N PHE A 332 4.72 1.57 4.10
CA PHE A 332 5.43 1.38 2.83
C PHE A 332 5.05 0.03 2.21
N PRO A 333 4.86 -0.03 0.88
CA PRO A 333 4.75 -1.31 0.18
C PRO A 333 6.05 -2.11 0.30
N ARG A 334 6.03 -3.39 -0.10
CA ARG A 334 7.20 -4.27 -0.05
C ARG A 334 8.41 -3.64 -0.74
N ILE A 335 9.51 -3.50 -0.01
CA ILE A 335 10.79 -2.96 -0.49
C ILE A 335 11.63 -4.09 -1.12
N TYR A 336 11.56 -5.31 -0.57
CA TYR A 336 12.28 -6.44 -1.12
C TYR A 336 11.30 -7.28 -1.96
N GLN A 337 11.64 -7.43 -3.24
CA GLN A 337 10.93 -8.27 -4.21
C GLN A 337 11.77 -9.49 -4.59
#